data_AF-A0A6C0B015-F1
#
_entry.id   AF-A0A6C0B015-F1
#
_cell.length_a   1.000
_cell.length_b   1.000
_cell.length_c   1.000
_cell.angle_alpha   90.00
_cell.angle_beta   90.00
_cell.angle_gamma   90.00
#
_symmetry.space_group_name_H-M   'P 1'
#
loop_
_entity.id
_entity.type
_entity.pdbx_description
1 polymer ?
#
loop_
_entity_poly.entity_id
_entity_poly.type
_entity_poly.pdbx_seq_one_letter_code
_entity_poly.pdbx_strand_id
1 'polypeptide(L)' 'MSASKLLTFIGFSILFMYVIIQILLFYGVTSDSYGTYIGFYIFLLLSMIILPNSISKI' A
#
# COMPACT_ATOMS: atom_id res chain seq x y z
N MET A 1 -10.42 -11.65 7.61
CA MET A 1 -10.94 -10.27 7.44
C MET A 1 -12.20 -10.35 6.59
N SER A 2 -13.29 -9.65 6.93
CA SER A 2 -14.49 -9.66 6.07
C SER A 2 -14.21 -8.98 4.73
N ALA A 3 -14.84 -9.44 3.64
CA ALA A 3 -14.61 -8.93 2.28
C ALA A 3 -14.85 -7.41 2.18
N SER A 4 -15.84 -6.88 2.89
CA SER A 4 -16.12 -5.44 2.93
C SER A 4 -14.98 -4.62 3.53
N LYS A 5 -14.38 -5.10 4.63
CA LYS A 5 -13.22 -4.45 5.27
C LYS A 5 -12.01 -4.47 4.34
N LEU A 6 -11.81 -5.57 3.60
CA LEU A 6 -10.71 -5.71 2.65
C LEU A 6 -10.87 -4.74 1.47
N LEU A 7 -12.09 -4.58 0.94
CA LEU A 7 -12.40 -3.61 -0.10
C LEU A 7 -12.11 -2.18 0.35
N THR A 8 -12.58 -1.78 1.54
CA THR A 8 -12.32 -0.44 2.09
C THR A 8 -10.82 -0.19 2.28
N PHE A 9 -10.09 -1.20 2.78
CA PHE A 9 -8.65 -1.10 2.98
C PHE A 9 -7.88 -0.90 1.66
N ILE A 10 -8.18 -1.70 0.62
CA ILE A 10 -7.54 -1.57 -0.70
C ILE A 10 -7.89 -0.22 -1.33
N GLY A 11 -9.17 0.15 -1.34
CA GLY A 11 -9.62 1.40 -1.92
C GLY A 11 -8.98 2.62 -1.27
N PHE A 12 -8.92 2.65 0.07
CA PHE A 12 -8.25 3.72 0.81
C PHE A 12 -6.74 3.76 0.50
N SER A 13 -6.07 2.61 0.46
CA SER A 13 -4.63 2.54 0.17
C SER A 13 -4.27 3.08 -1.21
N ILE A 14 -5.11 2.82 -2.22
CA ILE A 14 -4.93 3.34 -3.59
C ILE A 14 -5.11 4.87 -3.61
N LEU A 15 -6.19 5.38 -2.99
CA LEU A 15 -6.43 6.82 -2.91
C LEU A 15 -5.29 7.54 -2.18
N PHE A 16 -4.84 6.98 -1.07
CA PHE A 16 -3.73 7.52 -0.29
C PHE A 16 -2.43 7.59 -1.11
N MET A 17 -2.09 6.51 -1.80
CA MET A 17 -0.95 6.46 -2.73
C MET A 17 -1.03 7.54 -3.81
N TYR A 18 -2.19 7.65 -4.46
CA TYR A 18 -2.40 8.64 -5.52
C TYR A 18 -2.19 10.06 -5.00
N VAL A 19 -2.78 10.41 -3.85
CA VAL A 19 -2.63 11.73 -3.23
C VAL A 19 -1.16 12.02 -2.90
N ILE A 20 -0.42 11.06 -2.34
CA ILE A 20 1.00 11.25 -2.03
C ILE A 20 1.83 11.48 -3.28
N ILE A 21 1.60 10.70 -4.34
CA ILE A 21 2.32 10.88 -5.62
C ILE A 21 2.07 12.29 -6.17
N GLN A 22 0.82 12.77 -6.14
CA GLN A 22 0.48 14.11 -6.61
C GLN A 22 1.15 15.19 -5.76
N ILE A 23 1.22 15.03 -4.45
CA ILE A 23 1.94 15.95 -3.56
C ILE A 23 3.44 15.95 -3.90
N LEU A 24 4.06 14.78 -4.06
CA LEU A 24 5.49 14.67 -4.39
C LEU A 24 5.82 15.31 -5.74
N LEU A 25 4.98 15.06 -6.75
CA LEU A 25 5.10 15.68 -8.07
C LEU A 25 4.93 17.20 -8.00
N PHE A 26 4.01 17.70 -7.17
CA PHE A 26 3.83 19.13 -6.94
C PHE A 26 5.09 19.79 -6.36
N TYR A 27 5.83 19.10 -5.49
CA TYR A 27 7.12 19.56 -4.96
C TYR A 27 8.31 19.28 -5.90
N GLY A 28 8.07 18.79 -7.12
CA GLY A 28 9.11 18.50 -8.10
C GLY A 28 9.94 17.25 -7.78
N VAL A 29 9.50 16.41 -6.83
CA VAL A 29 10.13 15.11 -6.58
C VAL A 29 9.76 14.18 -7.72
N THR A 30 10.75 13.59 -8.37
CA THR A 30 10.53 12.64 -9.48
C THR A 30 10.40 11.22 -8.99
N SER A 31 9.84 10.36 -9.86
CA SER A 31 9.67 8.92 -9.60
C SER A 31 10.98 8.20 -9.28
N ASP A 32 12.12 8.72 -9.70
CA ASP A 32 13.44 8.14 -9.40
C ASP A 32 13.74 8.17 -7.90
N SER A 33 13.18 9.16 -7.20
CA SER A 33 13.36 9.32 -5.76
C SER A 33 12.34 8.53 -4.95
N TYR A 34 11.05 8.56 -5.33
CA TYR A 34 9.99 7.95 -4.52
C TYR A 34 9.54 6.55 -5.00
N GLY A 35 9.90 6.14 -6.22
CA GLY A 35 9.39 4.94 -6.88
C GLY A 35 9.70 3.65 -6.13
N THR A 36 10.92 3.55 -5.57
CA THR A 36 11.32 2.40 -4.74
C THR A 36 10.44 2.26 -3.49
N TYR A 37 10.08 3.38 -2.85
CA TYR A 37 9.23 3.37 -1.67
C TYR A 37 7.78 2.97 -2.01
N ILE A 38 7.28 3.40 -3.17
CA ILE A 38 5.98 2.98 -3.70
C ILE A 38 5.97 1.47 -3.97
N GLY A 39 6.98 0.95 -4.67
CA GLY A 39 7.10 -0.48 -4.94
C GLY A 39 7.16 -1.30 -3.65
N PHE A 40 7.93 -0.83 -2.66
CA PHE A 40 8.00 -1.47 -1.35
C PHE A 40 6.66 -1.42 -0.59
N TYR A 41 5.93 -0.32 -0.66
CA TYR A 41 4.60 -0.23 -0.04
C TYR A 41 3.60 -1.20 -0.68
N ILE A 42 3.60 -1.34 -2.01
CA ILE A 42 2.77 -2.35 -2.71
C ILE A 42 3.14 -3.76 -2.24
N PHE A 43 4.44 -4.04 -2.09
CA PHE A 43 4.91 -5.32 -1.55
C PHE A 43 4.41 -5.57 -0.12
N LEU A 44 4.39 -4.56 0.75
CA LEU A 44 3.83 -4.67 2.11
C LEU A 44 2.32 -4.94 2.07
N LEU A 45 1.57 -4.28 1.20
CA LEU A 45 0.13 -4.53 1.02
C LEU A 45 -0.14 -5.98 0.58
N LEU A 46 0.62 -6.48 -0.40
CA LEU A 46 0.53 -7.86 -0.85
C LEU A 46 0.87 -8.85 0.26
N SER A 47 1.93 -8.57 1.02
CA SER A 47 2.33 -9.39 2.17
C SER A 47 1.21 -9.44 3.21
N MET A 48 0.55 -8.31 3.51
CA MET A 48 -0.55 -8.28 4.47
C MET A 48 -1.77 -9.13 4.02
N ILE A 49 -1.99 -9.27 2.72
CA ILE A 49 -3.09 -10.06 2.15
C ILE A 49 -2.74 -11.55 2.09
N ILE A 50 -1.51 -11.88 1.67
CA ILE A 50 -1.07 -13.25 1.41
C ILE A 50 -0.60 -13.94 2.69
N LEU A 51 0.05 -13.22 3.59
CA LEU A 51 0.70 -13.82 4.75
C LEU A 51 -0.35 -14.25 5.80
N PRO A 52 -0.33 -15.52 6.25
CA PRO A 52 -1.24 -15.98 7.28
C PRO A 52 -1.04 -15.22 8.59
N ASN A 53 -2.10 -14.54 9.06
CA ASN A 53 -2.07 -13.81 10.34
C ASN A 53 -2.31 -14.69 11.57
N SER A 54 -2.60 -15.99 11.37
CA SER A 54 -2.63 -16.96 12.45
C SER A 54 -1.27 -17.64 12.53
N ILE A 55 -0.47 -17.26 13.52
CA ILE A 55 0.53 -18.18 14.06
C ILE A 55 -0.29 -19.41 14.50
N SER A 56 -0.13 -20.50 13.76
CA SER A 56 -0.60 -21.81 14.21
C SER A 56 -0.01 -22.02 15.60
N LYS A 57 -0.85 -21.91 16.64
CA LYS A 57 -0.49 -22.39 17.96
C LYS A 57 -0.29 -23.89 17.81
N ILE A 58 0.97 -24.28 17.65
CA ILE A 58 1.45 -25.62 18.00
C ILE A 58 1.16 -25.83 19.48
#